data_AF-A0A409YF89-F1
#
_entry.id   AF-A0A409YF89-F1
#
_cell.length_a   1.000
_cell.length_b   1.000
_cell.length_c   1.000
_cell.angle_alpha   90.00
_cell.angle_beta   90.00
_cell.angle_gamma   90.00
#
_symmetry.space_group_name_H-M   'P 1'
#
loop_
_entity.id
_entity.type
_entity.pdbx_description
1 polymer ?
#
loop_
_entity_poly.entity_id
_entity_poly.type
_entity_poly.pdbx_seq_one_letter_code
_entity_poly.pdbx_strand_id
1 'polypeptide(L)'
;MPFFQHGIPKSLARGSLKFKRPPQPTRTLFSRAQAAPPSAVRATVYAATMALSATVFAVYYCDARSALHRYVVMPVARSLFDAETGHKLAVKLLKSGLGPRDPVSDTERLKCKLWDEELSNPIGLAAGFDKDGEAIDGLFNLGFSWVEIGSPGNPKPRMFRLEEDSAVINRYGFPSQGHTSVLARVKSRLPSFRQESSQRAALRDEAILAVNLGKNKESPAESPEDFVSGVRTFGPFADVLVVNVSSPNTPGLRGLQNRELLETLLSAVVKARDELPPSPITSRRPRLVLKIAPDLNESQIVDIADVIRKNKIDGVIVSNTTIQRPKHLISAHKEEVGGLSGPPIKPYSLKALKTMRENLPSTIPLIGAGGISSGKDALEFAKAGASMVQLYTSFGYDGVGTCRRIKDQLDEELVKEGKTWEQVVNEAVDKLSWKEPPPPKPEAAKADGGIGQLISEAKELEALLDKLGDSEKPEAAKADGGIGQLISEAKELEALLDKLGDSEKVEPSS
;
A
#
# COMPACT_ATOMS: atom_id res chain seq x y z
N MET A 1 -14.41 -19.20 91.94
CA MET A 1 -13.28 -19.88 92.63
C MET A 1 -12.11 -19.95 91.67
N PRO A 2 -10.85 -19.96 92.14
CA PRO A 2 -10.33 -19.33 93.37
C PRO A 2 -10.00 -17.83 93.10
N PHE A 3 -9.88 -16.86 94.02
CA PHE A 3 -9.64 -16.75 95.47
C PHE A 3 -8.18 -16.78 95.98
N PHE A 4 -7.81 -15.66 96.64
CA PHE A 4 -6.74 -15.48 97.65
C PHE A 4 -5.27 -15.64 97.21
N GLN A 5 -4.26 -15.07 97.90
CA GLN A 5 -4.20 -14.30 99.17
C GLN A 5 -3.11 -13.20 99.06
N HIS A 6 -3.41 -11.92 99.34
CA HIS A 6 -3.10 -11.17 100.58
C HIS A 6 -1.68 -10.59 100.75
N GLY A 7 -1.64 -9.33 101.24
CA GLY A 7 -0.43 -8.58 101.61
C GLY A 7 -0.76 -7.10 101.77
N ILE A 8 -0.99 -6.64 103.02
CA ILE A 8 -1.54 -5.30 103.33
C ILE A 8 -0.59 -4.54 104.32
N PRO A 9 -0.92 -3.35 104.86
CA PRO A 9 -0.32 -2.07 104.46
C PRO A 9 0.64 -1.46 105.51
N LYS A 10 1.30 -0.34 105.16
CA LYS A 10 1.02 0.97 105.81
C LYS A 10 1.72 2.17 105.17
N SER A 11 1.18 3.33 105.51
CA SER A 11 1.65 4.68 105.17
C SER A 11 3.04 5.01 105.71
N LEU A 12 3.83 5.74 104.93
CA LEU A 12 4.68 6.80 105.47
C LEU A 12 4.62 8.02 104.55
N ALA A 13 4.05 9.11 105.04
CA ALA A 13 4.03 10.37 104.32
C ALA A 13 5.44 10.99 104.33
N ARG A 14 5.98 11.30 103.15
CA ARG A 14 7.09 12.24 102.99
C ARG A 14 6.64 13.42 102.15
N GLY A 15 6.53 14.59 102.79
CA GLY A 15 6.13 15.83 102.12
C GLY A 15 7.17 16.26 101.11
N SER A 16 6.94 15.97 99.83
CA SER A 16 7.70 16.56 98.75
C SER A 16 7.24 18.01 98.54
N LEU A 17 8.11 18.96 98.89
CA LEU A 17 7.88 20.39 98.68
C LEU A 17 7.72 20.65 97.18
N LYS A 18 6.48 20.89 96.75
CA LYS A 18 6.16 21.32 95.38
C LYS A 18 6.70 22.72 95.12
N PHE A 19 7.98 22.81 94.77
CA PHE A 19 8.51 23.95 94.02
C PHE A 19 7.68 24.09 92.74
N LYS A 20 6.75 25.05 92.74
CA LYS A 20 6.16 25.55 91.51
C LYS A 20 7.28 26.21 90.70
N ARG A 21 7.93 25.45 89.82
CA ARG A 21 8.59 26.06 88.66
C ARG A 21 7.52 26.93 87.98
N PRO A 22 7.78 28.22 87.68
CA PRO A 22 6.88 28.98 86.84
C PRO A 22 6.74 28.24 85.49
N PRO A 23 5.57 28.31 84.83
CA PRO A 23 5.41 27.68 83.52
C PRO A 23 6.44 28.27 82.56
N GLN A 24 7.44 27.48 82.17
CA GLN A 24 8.33 27.87 81.08
C GLN A 24 7.45 27.97 79.82
N PRO A 25 7.38 29.14 79.16
CA PRO A 25 6.64 29.22 77.90
C PRO A 25 7.41 28.41 76.87
N THR A 26 6.88 27.24 76.53
CA THR A 26 7.30 26.45 75.37
C THR A 26 6.99 27.24 74.11
N ARG A 27 7.91 28.16 73.76
CA ARG A 27 7.86 28.96 72.54
C ARG A 27 7.92 28.02 71.32
N THR A 28 6.76 27.61 70.86
CA THR A 28 6.56 26.96 69.56
C THR A 28 6.83 27.98 68.45
N LEU A 29 8.11 28.23 68.17
CA LEU A 29 8.60 29.10 67.09
C LEU A 29 8.41 28.45 65.71
N PHE A 30 7.19 27.99 65.44
CA PHE A 30 6.67 27.77 64.10
C PHE A 30 5.69 28.89 63.78
N SER A 31 6.24 30.08 63.56
CA SER A 31 5.54 31.14 62.83
C SER A 31 5.30 30.65 61.41
N ARG A 32 4.18 29.93 61.19
CA ARG A 32 3.69 29.65 59.84
C ARG A 32 3.28 30.99 59.23
N ALA A 33 4.23 31.63 58.57
CA ALA A 33 4.00 32.88 57.86
C ALA A 33 2.80 32.66 56.93
N GLN A 34 1.73 33.43 57.15
CA GLN A 34 0.67 33.53 56.16
C GLN A 34 1.33 34.16 54.93
N ALA A 35 1.46 33.37 53.87
CA ALA A 35 1.92 33.89 52.59
C ALA A 35 0.98 35.04 52.22
N ALA A 36 1.53 36.24 52.02
CA ALA A 36 0.73 37.37 51.55
C ALA A 36 0.01 36.94 50.27
N PRO A 37 -1.30 37.24 50.11
CA PRO A 37 -2.03 36.84 48.92
C PRO A 37 -1.27 37.35 47.68
N PRO A 38 -1.06 36.51 46.65
CA PRO A 38 -0.32 36.92 45.47
C PRO A 38 -1.00 38.16 44.91
N SER A 39 -0.24 39.26 44.77
CA SER A 39 -0.81 40.53 44.33
C SER A 39 -1.54 40.30 43.00
N ALA A 40 -2.77 40.80 42.88
CA ALA A 40 -3.66 40.45 41.76
C ALA A 40 -2.95 40.62 40.40
N VAL A 41 -2.16 41.69 40.24
CA VAL A 41 -1.29 41.93 39.09
C VAL A 41 -0.35 40.77 38.79
N ARG A 42 0.36 40.20 39.78
CA ARG A 42 1.24 39.02 39.58
C ARG A 42 0.43 37.79 39.18
N ALA A 43 -0.72 37.55 39.81
CA ALA A 43 -1.58 36.43 39.46
C ALA A 43 -2.10 36.55 38.01
N THR A 44 -2.56 37.73 37.60
CA THR A 44 -2.96 38.03 36.22
C THR A 44 -1.81 37.89 35.23
N VAL A 45 -0.61 38.38 35.56
CA VAL A 45 0.58 38.21 34.70
C VAL A 45 0.94 36.74 34.54
N TYR A 46 1.02 35.95 35.62
CA TYR A 46 1.31 34.51 35.51
C TYR A 46 0.23 33.76 34.72
N ALA A 47 -1.05 34.08 34.92
CA ALA A 47 -2.15 33.49 34.15
C ALA A 47 -2.06 33.84 32.65
N ALA A 48 -1.76 35.11 32.32
CA ALA A 48 -1.58 35.56 30.93
C ALA A 48 -0.36 34.93 30.26
N THR A 49 0.78 34.85 30.95
CA THR A 49 1.98 34.17 30.45
C THR A 49 1.73 32.68 30.25
N MET A 50 1.07 32.00 31.20
CA MET A 50 0.70 30.59 31.09
C MET A 50 -0.25 30.34 29.91
N ALA A 51 -1.28 31.17 29.73
CA ALA A 51 -2.21 31.08 28.61
C ALA A 51 -1.48 31.28 27.27
N LEU A 52 -0.67 32.34 27.14
CA LEU A 52 0.13 32.60 25.93
C LEU A 52 1.08 31.43 25.62
N SER A 53 1.75 30.89 26.63
CA SER A 53 2.67 29.75 26.47
C SER A 53 1.92 28.49 26.04
N ALA A 54 0.73 28.23 26.59
CA ALA A 54 -0.13 27.12 26.20
C ALA A 54 -0.66 27.28 24.77
N THR A 55 -1.06 28.49 24.35
CA THR A 55 -1.48 28.77 22.97
C THR A 55 -0.34 28.61 21.97
N VAL A 56 0.84 29.16 22.25
CA VAL A 56 2.03 29.01 21.40
C VAL A 56 2.44 27.54 21.29
N PHE A 57 2.45 26.81 22.42
CA PHE A 57 2.71 25.37 22.41
C PHE A 57 1.66 24.59 21.61
N ALA A 58 0.36 24.90 21.77
CA ALA A 58 -0.71 24.22 21.03
C ALA A 58 -0.60 24.45 19.51
N VAL A 59 -0.33 25.68 19.06
CA VAL A 59 -0.08 25.97 17.63
C VAL A 59 1.16 25.22 17.14
N TYR A 60 2.26 25.26 17.89
CA TYR A 60 3.51 24.59 17.53
C TYR A 60 3.46 23.05 17.66
N TYR A 61 2.46 22.50 18.34
CA TYR A 61 2.17 21.07 18.40
C TYR A 61 1.21 20.64 17.28
N CYS A 62 0.25 21.47 16.92
CA CYS A 62 -0.73 21.14 15.88
C CYS A 62 -0.15 21.19 14.46
N ASP A 63 0.94 21.93 14.22
CA ASP A 63 1.66 21.92 12.94
C ASP A 63 2.58 20.68 12.84
N ALA A 64 2.27 19.76 11.93
CA ALA A 64 3.04 18.53 11.71
C ALA A 64 4.51 18.79 11.31
N ARG A 65 4.82 19.96 10.73
CA ARG A 65 6.19 20.36 10.34
C ARG A 65 7.09 20.67 11.54
N SER A 66 6.49 20.87 12.71
CA SER A 66 7.17 21.27 13.93
C SER A 66 8.35 20.36 14.29
N ALA A 67 9.51 20.98 14.54
CA ALA A 67 10.72 20.28 14.96
C ALA A 67 10.54 19.51 16.28
N LEU A 68 9.55 19.90 17.10
CA LEU A 68 9.11 19.16 18.29
C LEU A 68 8.87 17.68 17.96
N HIS A 69 8.19 17.38 16.86
CA HIS A 69 7.81 16.01 16.54
C HIS A 69 9.04 15.16 16.18
N ARG A 70 9.83 15.62 15.21
CA ARG A 70 10.99 14.87 14.70
C ARG A 70 12.12 14.76 15.72
N TYR A 71 12.43 15.85 16.43
CA TYR A 71 13.65 15.95 17.23
C TYR A 71 13.42 15.77 18.74
N VAL A 72 12.17 15.75 19.22
CA VAL A 72 11.84 15.48 20.63
C VAL A 72 10.90 14.28 20.76
N VAL A 73 9.70 14.34 20.17
CA VAL A 73 8.67 13.30 20.36
C VAL A 73 9.12 11.94 19.83
N MET A 74 9.70 11.87 18.62
CA MET A 74 10.13 10.59 18.05
C MET A 74 11.32 9.95 18.79
N PRO A 75 12.41 10.66 19.15
CA PRO A 75 13.44 10.11 20.04
C PRO A 75 12.88 9.63 21.38
N VAL A 76 12.09 10.45 22.08
CA VAL A 76 11.50 10.08 23.37
C VAL A 76 10.59 8.86 23.24
N ALA A 77 9.76 8.79 22.20
CA ALA A 77 8.89 7.62 21.95
C ALA A 77 9.69 6.35 21.61
N ARG A 78 10.82 6.46 20.90
CA ARG A 78 11.72 5.32 20.62
C ARG A 78 12.51 4.87 21.86
N SER A 79 12.87 5.79 22.76
CA SER A 79 13.52 5.43 24.03
C SER A 79 12.57 4.86 25.09
N LEU A 80 11.30 5.31 25.13
CA LEU A 80 10.33 4.88 26.14
C LEU A 80 9.48 3.67 25.74
N PHE A 81 9.31 3.39 24.45
CA PHE A 81 8.39 2.34 23.97
C PHE A 81 9.02 1.40 22.94
N ASP A 82 8.60 0.13 23.00
CA ASP A 82 8.86 -0.84 21.94
C ASP A 82 8.21 -0.42 20.61
N ALA A 83 8.66 -1.03 19.52
CA ALA A 83 8.26 -0.67 18.17
C ALA A 83 6.74 -0.77 17.91
N GLU A 84 6.04 -1.73 18.53
CA GLU A 84 4.59 -1.86 18.36
C GLU A 84 3.80 -0.97 19.32
N THR A 85 4.27 -0.75 20.55
CA THR A 85 3.59 0.15 21.51
C THR A 85 3.67 1.61 21.07
N GLY A 86 4.84 2.09 20.64
CA GLY A 86 4.97 3.44 20.07
C GLY A 86 4.11 3.63 18.82
N HIS A 87 4.07 2.64 17.94
CA HIS A 87 3.19 2.62 16.75
C HIS A 87 1.70 2.72 17.13
N LYS A 88 1.25 1.92 18.09
CA LYS A 88 -0.15 1.94 18.57
C LYS A 88 -0.52 3.26 19.25
N LEU A 89 0.42 3.92 19.92
CA LEU A 89 0.20 5.26 20.48
C LEU A 89 0.01 6.30 19.36
N ALA A 90 0.82 6.26 18.30
CA ALA A 90 0.68 7.15 17.14
C ALA A 90 -0.67 6.97 16.43
N VAL A 91 -1.10 5.73 16.15
CA VAL A 91 -2.42 5.44 15.55
C VAL A 91 -3.55 5.96 16.43
N LYS A 92 -3.50 5.76 17.76
CA LYS A 92 -4.51 6.28 18.70
C LYS A 92 -4.58 7.81 18.75
N LEU A 93 -3.43 8.48 18.65
CA LEU A 93 -3.36 9.94 18.63
C LEU A 93 -3.94 10.51 17.33
N LEU A 94 -3.60 9.93 16.18
CA LEU A 94 -4.14 10.35 14.88
C LEU A 94 -5.65 10.09 14.80
N LYS A 95 -6.12 8.96 15.32
CA LYS A 95 -7.55 8.63 15.48
C LYS A 95 -8.33 9.65 16.32
N SER A 96 -7.74 10.22 17.37
CA SER A 96 -8.47 11.07 18.32
C SER A 96 -8.79 12.47 17.80
N GLY A 97 -8.33 12.84 16.60
CA GLY A 97 -8.46 14.18 16.04
C GLY A 97 -7.51 15.23 16.65
N LEU A 98 -6.85 14.89 17.78
CA LEU A 98 -5.78 15.67 18.41
C LEU A 98 -4.42 15.51 17.71
N GLY A 99 -4.34 14.64 16.70
CA GLY A 99 -3.15 14.52 15.85
C GLY A 99 -2.77 15.85 15.19
N PRO A 100 -1.46 16.14 15.04
CA PRO A 100 -0.96 17.24 14.21
C PRO A 100 -1.46 17.16 12.77
N ARG A 101 -1.40 18.28 12.05
CA ARG A 101 -1.87 18.43 10.66
C ARG A 101 -0.83 19.15 9.81
N ASP A 102 -0.78 18.85 8.52
CA ASP A 102 -0.07 19.65 7.52
C ASP A 102 -0.93 20.90 7.21
N PRO A 103 -0.49 22.13 7.57
CA PRO A 103 -1.29 23.33 7.37
C PRO A 103 -1.05 23.99 5.99
N VAL A 104 -0.26 23.36 5.12
CA VAL A 104 0.20 23.92 3.84
C VAL A 104 -0.45 23.18 2.69
N SER A 105 -0.96 23.93 1.71
CA SER A 105 -1.38 23.40 0.41
C SER A 105 -0.18 22.84 -0.37
N ASP A 106 -0.43 21.89 -1.27
CA ASP A 106 0.60 21.41 -2.19
C ASP A 106 0.81 22.40 -3.36
N THR A 107 1.96 22.28 -4.04
CA THR A 107 2.29 23.09 -5.22
C THR A 107 1.79 22.40 -6.48
N GLU A 108 1.37 23.16 -7.50
CA GLU A 108 0.97 22.59 -8.80
C GLU A 108 2.07 21.72 -9.47
N ARG A 109 3.35 21.94 -9.12
CA ARG A 109 4.47 21.09 -9.56
C ARG A 109 4.41 19.66 -8.99
N LEU A 110 3.84 19.48 -7.82
CA LEU A 110 3.68 18.17 -7.17
C LEU A 110 2.45 17.40 -7.65
N LYS A 111 1.51 18.04 -8.38
CA LYS A 111 0.30 17.36 -8.85
C LYS A 111 0.64 16.10 -9.63
N CYS A 112 -0.12 15.06 -9.31
CA CYS A 112 0.20 13.68 -9.64
C CYS A 112 -1.01 13.00 -10.26
N LYS A 113 -0.88 12.55 -11.50
CA LYS A 113 -1.92 11.81 -12.19
C LYS A 113 -1.76 10.31 -11.99
N LEU A 114 -2.83 9.64 -11.60
CA LEU A 114 -2.88 8.18 -11.46
C LEU A 114 -4.12 7.65 -12.19
N TRP A 115 -3.89 6.98 -13.32
CA TRP A 115 -4.92 6.66 -14.31
C TRP A 115 -5.63 7.93 -14.84
N ASP A 116 -6.93 8.02 -14.61
CA ASP A 116 -7.87 9.10 -14.89
C ASP A 116 -8.00 10.10 -13.72
N GLU A 117 -7.38 9.83 -12.56
CA GLU A 117 -7.53 10.64 -11.35
C GLU A 117 -6.36 11.62 -11.15
N GLU A 118 -6.68 12.85 -10.75
CA GLU A 118 -5.70 13.80 -10.21
C GLU A 118 -5.57 13.66 -8.69
N LEU A 119 -4.33 13.82 -8.20
CA LEU A 119 -3.92 13.81 -6.80
C LEU A 119 -3.05 15.04 -6.48
N SER A 120 -3.18 15.60 -5.28
CA SER A 120 -2.55 16.88 -4.91
C SER A 120 -1.01 16.79 -4.85
N ASN A 121 -0.49 15.60 -4.57
CA ASN A 121 0.93 15.29 -4.51
C ASN A 121 1.17 13.79 -4.75
N PRO A 122 2.43 13.34 -4.96
CA PRO A 122 2.73 11.95 -5.30
C PRO A 122 3.13 11.08 -4.09
N ILE A 123 2.87 11.54 -2.86
CA ILE A 123 3.35 10.92 -1.63
C ILE A 123 2.20 10.21 -0.91
N GLY A 124 2.18 8.88 -1.02
CA GLY A 124 1.28 7.99 -0.30
C GLY A 124 1.88 7.36 0.96
N LEU A 125 1.00 6.76 1.77
CA LEU A 125 1.33 5.90 2.89
C LEU A 125 1.13 4.42 2.52
N ALA A 126 2.13 3.58 2.77
CA ALA A 126 2.04 2.13 2.52
C ALA A 126 1.25 1.39 3.62
N ALA A 127 0.64 0.27 3.24
CA ALA A 127 -0.07 -0.60 4.16
C ALA A 127 0.80 -1.16 5.29
N GLY A 128 0.14 -1.55 6.36
CA GLY A 128 0.73 -2.01 7.60
C GLY A 128 0.86 -0.91 8.65
N PHE A 129 0.75 0.38 8.28
CA PHE A 129 0.68 1.45 9.26
C PHE A 129 -0.68 1.44 9.99
N ASP A 130 -1.76 1.79 9.29
CA ASP A 130 -3.13 1.63 9.82
C ASP A 130 -3.72 0.29 9.39
N LYS A 131 -3.39 -0.75 10.16
CA LYS A 131 -3.79 -2.14 9.88
C LYS A 131 -5.30 -2.39 9.95
N ASP A 132 -6.02 -1.54 10.67
CA ASP A 132 -7.38 -1.82 11.13
C ASP A 132 -8.38 -0.69 10.78
N GLY A 133 -7.95 0.33 10.02
CA GLY A 133 -8.78 1.46 9.59
C GLY A 133 -9.14 2.42 10.72
N GLU A 134 -8.24 2.60 11.69
CA GLU A 134 -8.46 3.37 12.91
C GLU A 134 -8.15 4.87 12.77
N ALA A 135 -7.28 5.29 11.86
CA ALA A 135 -6.67 6.62 11.83
C ALA A 135 -6.66 7.29 10.45
N ILE A 136 -7.42 6.76 9.47
CA ILE A 136 -7.48 7.19 8.06
C ILE A 136 -7.47 8.73 7.89
N ASP A 137 -8.40 9.44 8.54
CA ASP A 137 -8.49 10.90 8.44
C ASP A 137 -7.35 11.63 9.14
N GLY A 138 -6.84 11.08 10.24
CA GLY A 138 -5.64 11.58 10.90
C GLY A 138 -4.40 11.44 10.02
N LEU A 139 -4.34 10.43 9.15
CA LEU A 139 -3.25 10.21 8.20
C LEU A 139 -3.35 11.12 6.97
N PHE A 140 -4.53 11.25 6.35
CA PHE A 140 -4.74 12.25 5.29
C PHE A 140 -4.47 13.68 5.80
N ASN A 141 -4.76 13.98 7.07
CA ASN A 141 -4.41 15.28 7.67
C ASN A 141 -2.90 15.57 7.75
N LEU A 142 -2.02 14.58 7.56
CA LEU A 142 -0.56 14.77 7.48
C LEU A 142 -0.08 15.14 6.06
N GLY A 143 -1.00 15.35 5.12
CA GLY A 143 -0.70 15.78 3.76
C GLY A 143 -0.40 14.65 2.77
N PHE A 144 -0.63 13.38 3.13
CA PHE A 144 -0.59 12.26 2.20
C PHE A 144 -1.77 12.31 1.22
N SER A 145 -1.55 12.14 -0.08
CA SER A 145 -2.63 12.02 -1.07
C SER A 145 -3.23 10.61 -1.14
N TRP A 146 -2.47 9.59 -0.75
CA TRP A 146 -2.89 8.19 -0.75
C TRP A 146 -2.71 7.57 0.64
N VAL A 147 -3.71 6.85 1.14
CA VAL A 147 -3.63 6.06 2.38
C VAL A 147 -4.02 4.62 2.11
N GLU A 148 -3.08 3.69 2.28
CA GLU A 148 -3.31 2.25 2.19
C GLU A 148 -3.52 1.64 3.59
N ILE A 149 -4.73 1.16 3.90
CA ILE A 149 -5.01 0.45 5.16
C ILE A 149 -4.81 -1.08 5.01
N GLY A 150 -4.66 -1.80 6.12
CA GLY A 150 -4.52 -3.27 6.14
C GLY A 150 -3.09 -3.77 6.42
N SER A 151 -2.78 -5.01 6.03
CA SER A 151 -1.51 -5.73 6.34
C SER A 151 -1.17 -5.98 7.84
N PRO A 152 -1.80 -6.93 8.55
CA PRO A 152 -1.36 -7.54 9.84
C PRO A 152 -0.24 -8.61 9.70
N GLY A 153 0.30 -9.38 10.68
CA GLY A 153 0.22 -9.61 12.15
C GLY A 153 0.70 -11.06 12.53
N ASN A 154 1.58 -11.34 13.51
CA ASN A 154 1.89 -12.72 14.05
C ASN A 154 1.99 -12.68 15.60
N PRO A 155 2.36 -13.75 16.34
CA PRO A 155 2.77 -13.62 17.76
C PRO A 155 3.90 -12.60 17.99
N LYS A 156 4.04 -12.09 19.23
CA LYS A 156 5.08 -11.11 19.62
C LYS A 156 6.33 -11.79 20.22
N PRO A 157 7.52 -11.14 20.21
CA PRO A 157 7.86 -9.88 19.55
C PRO A 157 8.07 -10.05 18.04
N ARG A 158 7.72 -9.00 17.26
CA ARG A 158 7.52 -9.10 15.81
C ARG A 158 7.90 -7.87 14.97
N MET A 159 8.49 -6.85 15.58
CA MET A 159 8.94 -5.64 14.90
C MET A 159 10.16 -5.11 15.65
N PHE A 160 11.24 -4.89 14.90
CA PHE A 160 12.57 -4.58 15.41
C PHE A 160 13.09 -3.35 14.68
N ARG A 161 13.47 -2.32 15.45
CA ARG A 161 14.11 -1.11 14.93
C ARG A 161 15.61 -1.39 14.78
N LEU A 162 16.16 -1.10 13.61
CA LEU A 162 17.58 -1.10 13.33
C LEU A 162 17.97 0.38 13.20
N GLU A 163 18.22 1.03 14.33
CA GLU A 163 18.29 2.50 14.39
C GLU A 163 19.52 3.05 13.67
N GLU A 164 20.62 2.32 13.73
CA GLU A 164 21.88 2.57 13.03
C GLU A 164 21.69 2.54 11.49
N ASP A 165 20.78 1.69 11.01
CA ASP A 165 20.48 1.48 9.59
C ASP A 165 19.25 2.30 9.12
N SER A 166 18.61 3.06 10.02
CA SER A 166 17.29 3.70 9.82
C SER A 166 16.23 2.73 9.26
N ALA A 167 16.31 1.46 9.66
CA ALA A 167 15.60 0.35 9.05
C ALA A 167 14.69 -0.39 10.05
N VAL A 168 13.75 -1.18 9.55
CA VAL A 168 12.89 -2.04 10.38
C VAL A 168 12.83 -3.42 9.78
N ILE A 169 13.13 -4.44 10.60
CA ILE A 169 12.76 -5.83 10.33
C ILE A 169 11.43 -6.10 11.03
N ASN A 170 10.47 -6.68 10.31
CA ASN A 170 9.20 -7.10 10.90
C ASN A 170 8.81 -8.51 10.45
N ARG A 171 8.28 -9.27 11.39
CA ARG A 171 7.54 -10.52 11.15
C ARG A 171 6.07 -10.33 11.52
N TYR A 172 5.38 -9.41 10.83
CA TYR A 172 3.91 -9.27 10.93
C TYR A 172 3.21 -10.49 10.30
N GLY A 173 2.55 -10.51 9.13
CA GLY A 173 2.04 -11.78 8.52
C GLY A 173 0.74 -12.41 9.09
N PHE A 174 -0.34 -11.63 8.99
CA PHE A 174 -1.77 -11.88 9.27
C PHE A 174 -2.21 -12.59 10.59
N PRO A 175 -2.80 -11.84 11.56
CA PRO A 175 -4.24 -11.51 11.50
C PRO A 175 -4.65 -10.08 11.96
N SER A 176 -5.77 -9.57 11.43
CA SER A 176 -6.42 -8.26 11.72
C SER A 176 -7.54 -8.41 12.76
N GLN A 177 -8.16 -7.31 13.20
CA GLN A 177 -9.49 -7.33 13.84
C GLN A 177 -10.62 -7.82 12.90
N GLY A 178 -10.32 -8.14 11.64
CA GLY A 178 -11.21 -8.84 10.71
C GLY A 178 -12.01 -7.89 9.82
N HIS A 179 -12.46 -8.41 8.67
CA HIS A 179 -13.19 -7.67 7.63
C HIS A 179 -14.35 -6.83 8.21
N THR A 180 -15.18 -7.42 9.08
CA THR A 180 -16.30 -6.75 9.75
C THR A 180 -15.87 -5.52 10.54
N SER A 181 -14.79 -5.61 11.32
CA SER A 181 -14.31 -4.54 12.19
C SER A 181 -13.72 -3.36 11.40
N VAL A 182 -12.96 -3.65 10.35
CA VAL A 182 -12.41 -2.63 9.45
C VAL A 182 -13.52 -1.97 8.63
N LEU A 183 -14.43 -2.77 8.06
CA LEU A 183 -15.57 -2.27 7.29
C LEU A 183 -16.49 -1.38 8.13
N ALA A 184 -16.72 -1.71 9.40
CA ALA A 184 -17.49 -0.87 10.32
C ALA A 184 -16.84 0.50 10.52
N ARG A 185 -15.51 0.58 10.61
CA ARG A 185 -14.78 1.87 10.73
C ARG A 185 -14.82 2.67 9.45
N VAL A 186 -14.56 2.05 8.29
CA VAL A 186 -14.69 2.71 6.99
C VAL A 186 -16.11 3.26 6.79
N LYS A 187 -17.15 2.47 7.15
CA LYS A 187 -18.55 2.93 7.16
C LYS A 187 -18.84 4.05 8.16
N SER A 188 -18.16 4.09 9.32
CA SER A 188 -18.35 5.16 10.31
C SER A 188 -17.77 6.52 9.90
N ARG A 189 -16.95 6.57 8.84
CA ARG A 189 -16.47 7.83 8.24
C ARG A 189 -17.49 8.49 7.31
N LEU A 190 -18.47 7.73 6.82
CA LEU A 190 -19.36 8.18 5.75
C LEU A 190 -20.29 9.30 6.25
N PRO A 191 -20.43 10.41 5.51
CA PRO A 191 -21.30 11.49 5.92
C PRO A 191 -22.77 11.06 5.85
N SER A 192 -23.58 11.49 6.82
CA SER A 192 -25.02 11.17 6.88
C SER A 192 -25.83 11.73 5.70
N PHE A 193 -25.27 12.71 4.98
CA PHE A 193 -25.81 13.26 3.75
C PHE A 193 -24.71 13.23 2.68
N ARG A 194 -25.05 12.75 1.48
CA ARG A 194 -24.10 12.66 0.36
C ARG A 194 -23.87 14.05 -0.21
N GLN A 195 -22.65 14.57 -0.08
CA GLN A 195 -22.21 15.73 -0.86
C GLN A 195 -21.92 15.28 -2.30
N GLU A 196 -22.33 16.05 -3.30
CA GLU A 196 -22.14 15.69 -4.71
C GLU A 196 -20.68 15.80 -5.18
N SER A 197 -19.86 16.58 -4.48
CA SER A 197 -18.45 16.84 -4.79
C SER A 197 -17.57 15.58 -4.68
N SER A 198 -17.58 14.92 -3.52
CA SER A 198 -16.58 13.88 -3.24
C SER A 198 -17.07 12.47 -3.63
N GLN A 199 -16.79 12.10 -4.88
CA GLN A 199 -17.13 10.77 -5.46
C GLN A 199 -16.09 9.68 -5.15
N ARG A 200 -15.22 9.88 -4.14
CA ARG A 200 -14.12 8.98 -3.76
C ARG A 200 -14.28 8.46 -2.32
N ALA A 201 -13.86 7.22 -2.05
CA ALA A 201 -13.87 6.60 -0.72
C ALA A 201 -12.86 7.24 0.26
N ALA A 202 -11.88 7.99 -0.26
CA ALA A 202 -11.09 8.94 0.51
C ALA A 202 -11.96 9.92 1.32
N LEU A 203 -13.16 10.29 0.84
CA LEU A 203 -14.00 11.39 1.35
C LEU A 203 -13.27 12.74 1.35
N ARG A 204 -12.34 12.89 0.40
CA ARG A 204 -11.51 14.05 0.16
C ARG A 204 -11.21 14.11 -1.32
N ASP A 205 -11.22 15.32 -1.86
CA ASP A 205 -10.87 15.57 -3.24
C ASP A 205 -9.34 15.49 -3.39
N GLU A 206 -8.84 15.21 -4.60
CA GLU A 206 -7.40 15.01 -4.88
C GLU A 206 -6.70 13.92 -4.02
N ALA A 207 -7.46 12.99 -3.42
CA ALA A 207 -6.95 11.89 -2.59
C ALA A 207 -7.54 10.50 -2.96
N ILE A 208 -6.92 9.43 -2.45
CA ILE A 208 -7.33 8.01 -2.64
C ILE A 208 -7.26 7.22 -1.32
N LEU A 209 -8.32 6.45 -1.02
CA LEU A 209 -8.31 5.38 -0.01
C LEU A 209 -8.11 4.01 -0.66
N ALA A 210 -7.01 3.35 -0.29
CA ALA A 210 -6.68 2.00 -0.74
C ALA A 210 -6.82 0.97 0.40
N VAL A 211 -7.32 -0.23 0.11
CA VAL A 211 -7.45 -1.33 1.09
C VAL A 211 -6.57 -2.51 0.68
N ASN A 212 -5.62 -2.90 1.53
CA ASN A 212 -4.68 -3.99 1.30
C ASN A 212 -5.28 -5.34 1.74
N LEU A 213 -5.61 -6.15 0.74
CA LEU A 213 -6.15 -7.50 0.87
C LEU A 213 -5.02 -8.52 0.98
N GLY A 214 -5.17 -9.51 1.86
CA GLY A 214 -4.21 -10.60 2.04
C GLY A 214 -4.93 -11.88 2.45
N LYS A 215 -4.30 -13.02 2.16
CA LYS A 215 -4.80 -14.36 2.49
C LYS A 215 -4.71 -14.62 4.00
N ASN A 216 -5.63 -15.37 4.60
CA ASN A 216 -5.45 -15.89 5.95
C ASN A 216 -4.37 -16.99 5.96
N LYS A 217 -3.79 -17.25 7.13
CA LYS A 217 -2.69 -18.22 7.31
C LYS A 217 -3.20 -19.66 7.26
N GLU A 218 -4.44 -19.85 7.71
CA GLU A 218 -5.14 -21.14 7.86
C GLU A 218 -5.79 -21.60 6.55
N SER A 219 -6.13 -20.68 5.64
CA SER A 219 -6.63 -20.99 4.29
C SER A 219 -5.57 -21.73 3.45
N PRO A 220 -5.97 -22.56 2.46
CA PRO A 220 -5.03 -23.20 1.55
C PRO A 220 -4.05 -22.22 0.89
N ALA A 221 -2.86 -22.67 0.49
CA ALA A 221 -1.83 -21.78 -0.03
C ALA A 221 -2.26 -21.07 -1.33
N GLU A 222 -2.95 -21.81 -2.20
CA GLU A 222 -3.32 -21.45 -3.58
C GLU A 222 -4.73 -20.83 -3.68
N SER A 223 -5.46 -20.77 -2.57
CA SER A 223 -6.87 -20.35 -2.48
C SER A 223 -7.04 -18.84 -2.74
N PRO A 224 -7.81 -18.42 -3.77
CA PRO A 224 -8.15 -17.02 -4.00
C PRO A 224 -9.29 -16.50 -3.12
N GLU A 225 -10.01 -17.37 -2.40
CA GLU A 225 -11.26 -17.06 -1.69
C GLU A 225 -11.13 -15.91 -0.69
N ASP A 226 -10.02 -15.80 0.05
CA ASP A 226 -9.78 -14.68 0.98
C ASP A 226 -9.70 -13.33 0.25
N PHE A 227 -9.03 -13.29 -0.91
CA PHE A 227 -8.93 -12.07 -1.71
C PHE A 227 -10.29 -11.74 -2.36
N VAL A 228 -11.02 -12.73 -2.88
CA VAL A 228 -12.39 -12.58 -3.41
C VAL A 228 -13.36 -12.08 -2.33
N SER A 229 -13.25 -12.61 -1.10
CA SER A 229 -13.98 -12.14 0.07
C SER A 229 -13.63 -10.69 0.41
N GLY A 230 -12.34 -10.33 0.34
CA GLY A 230 -11.86 -8.96 0.50
C GLY A 230 -12.44 -7.99 -0.55
N VAL A 231 -12.43 -8.39 -1.83
CA VAL A 231 -13.02 -7.60 -2.93
C VAL A 231 -14.52 -7.36 -2.70
N ARG A 232 -15.27 -8.41 -2.39
CA ARG A 232 -16.72 -8.32 -2.12
C ARG A 232 -17.04 -7.53 -0.84
N THR A 233 -16.16 -7.55 0.17
CA THR A 233 -16.30 -6.80 1.43
C THR A 233 -16.06 -5.30 1.22
N PHE A 234 -14.92 -4.94 0.62
CA PHE A 234 -14.40 -3.57 0.64
C PHE A 234 -14.58 -2.82 -0.67
N GLY A 235 -14.86 -3.50 -1.78
CA GLY A 235 -14.97 -2.87 -3.10
C GLY A 235 -15.99 -1.73 -3.21
N PRO A 236 -17.17 -1.79 -2.56
CA PRO A 236 -18.11 -0.66 -2.52
C PRO A 236 -17.71 0.45 -1.52
N PHE A 237 -16.50 0.38 -0.93
CA PHE A 237 -16.03 1.24 0.17
C PHE A 237 -14.54 1.64 0.03
N ALA A 238 -13.96 1.48 -1.16
CA ALA A 238 -12.54 1.76 -1.46
C ALA A 238 -12.38 2.30 -2.89
N ASP A 239 -11.41 3.18 -3.10
CA ASP A 239 -11.04 3.66 -4.44
C ASP A 239 -10.13 2.62 -5.14
N VAL A 240 -9.30 1.95 -4.34
CA VAL A 240 -8.35 0.92 -4.79
C VAL A 240 -8.36 -0.29 -3.85
N LEU A 241 -8.32 -1.49 -4.43
CA LEU A 241 -8.08 -2.73 -3.72
C LEU A 241 -6.70 -3.28 -4.09
N VAL A 242 -5.84 -3.46 -3.10
CA VAL A 242 -4.46 -3.92 -3.28
C VAL A 242 -4.36 -5.42 -2.97
N VAL A 243 -4.03 -6.23 -3.98
CA VAL A 243 -3.81 -7.67 -3.88
C VAL A 243 -2.38 -7.92 -3.40
N ASN A 244 -2.20 -8.35 -2.15
CA ASN A 244 -0.88 -8.50 -1.53
C ASN A 244 -0.41 -9.96 -1.50
N VAL A 245 0.43 -10.33 -2.47
CA VAL A 245 1.07 -11.66 -2.59
C VAL A 245 2.52 -11.69 -2.06
N SER A 246 2.99 -10.63 -1.42
CA SER A 246 4.43 -10.35 -1.26
C SER A 246 4.95 -10.29 0.18
N SER A 247 4.07 -10.44 1.19
CA SER A 247 4.47 -10.57 2.59
C SER A 247 5.40 -11.78 2.77
N PRO A 248 6.65 -11.60 3.28
CA PRO A 248 7.52 -12.73 3.63
C PRO A 248 7.09 -13.43 4.93
N ASN A 249 6.13 -12.86 5.64
CA ASN A 249 5.77 -13.23 7.01
C ASN A 249 4.59 -14.21 7.07
N THR A 250 4.04 -14.57 5.91
CA THR A 250 2.92 -15.50 5.75
C THR A 250 3.40 -16.69 4.94
N PRO A 251 3.41 -17.92 5.50
CA PRO A 251 3.87 -19.12 4.78
C PRO A 251 3.16 -19.31 3.44
N GLY A 252 3.90 -19.75 2.42
CA GLY A 252 3.39 -20.02 1.07
C GLY A 252 3.01 -18.79 0.23
N LEU A 253 2.67 -17.64 0.84
CA LEU A 253 2.06 -16.49 0.14
C LEU A 253 2.89 -16.00 -1.06
N ARG A 254 4.22 -15.93 -0.93
CA ARG A 254 5.11 -15.51 -2.02
C ARG A 254 5.15 -16.44 -3.23
N GLY A 255 4.68 -17.70 -3.07
CA GLY A 255 4.48 -18.64 -4.17
C GLY A 255 3.32 -18.27 -5.10
N LEU A 256 2.37 -17.45 -4.62
CA LEU A 256 1.31 -16.86 -5.47
C LEU A 256 1.83 -15.84 -6.50
N GLN A 257 3.15 -15.62 -6.57
CA GLN A 257 3.81 -14.85 -7.62
C GLN A 257 4.30 -15.73 -8.79
N ASN A 258 4.16 -17.07 -8.69
CA ASN A 258 4.37 -17.98 -9.81
C ASN A 258 3.23 -17.82 -10.85
N ARG A 259 3.54 -17.97 -12.14
CA ARG A 259 2.69 -17.56 -13.26
C ARG A 259 1.26 -18.12 -13.20
N GLU A 260 1.11 -19.41 -12.99
CA GLU A 260 -0.17 -20.15 -13.03
C GLU A 260 -1.06 -19.82 -11.83
N LEU A 261 -0.46 -19.75 -10.64
CA LEU A 261 -1.14 -19.40 -9.39
C LEU A 261 -1.55 -17.93 -9.40
N LEU A 262 -0.69 -17.06 -9.92
CA LEU A 262 -0.98 -15.63 -10.06
C LEU A 262 -2.09 -15.41 -11.09
N GLU A 263 -2.10 -16.11 -12.23
CA GLU A 263 -3.15 -15.99 -13.24
C GLU A 263 -4.51 -16.45 -12.67
N THR A 264 -4.52 -17.58 -11.96
CA THR A 264 -5.72 -18.11 -11.29
C THR A 264 -6.27 -17.10 -10.26
N LEU A 265 -5.39 -16.54 -9.42
CA LEU A 265 -5.74 -15.53 -8.43
C LEU A 265 -6.26 -14.24 -9.06
N LEU A 266 -5.55 -13.71 -10.07
CA LEU A 266 -5.89 -12.43 -10.69
C LEU A 266 -7.20 -12.52 -11.48
N SER A 267 -7.43 -13.61 -12.21
CA SER A 267 -8.71 -13.89 -12.87
C SER A 267 -9.87 -13.92 -11.87
N ALA A 268 -9.71 -14.60 -10.74
CA ALA A 268 -10.73 -14.69 -9.70
C ALA A 268 -11.07 -13.34 -9.05
N VAL A 269 -10.07 -12.50 -8.73
CA VAL A 269 -10.33 -11.17 -8.12
C VAL A 269 -10.85 -10.14 -9.12
N VAL A 270 -10.43 -10.21 -10.39
CA VAL A 270 -10.99 -9.37 -11.48
C VAL A 270 -12.46 -9.71 -11.69
N LYS A 271 -12.80 -10.99 -11.82
CA LYS A 271 -14.19 -11.44 -11.88
C LYS A 271 -14.99 -10.96 -10.66
N ALA A 272 -14.46 -11.13 -9.44
CA ALA A 272 -15.13 -10.67 -8.23
C ALA A 272 -15.30 -9.14 -8.15
N ARG A 273 -14.44 -8.36 -8.81
CA ARG A 273 -14.52 -6.89 -8.93
C ARG A 273 -15.57 -6.49 -9.97
N ASP A 274 -15.61 -7.17 -11.09
CA ASP A 274 -16.57 -6.91 -12.18
C ASP A 274 -17.99 -7.41 -11.84
N GLU A 275 -18.10 -8.38 -10.92
CA GLU A 275 -19.36 -8.80 -10.27
C GLU A 275 -19.87 -7.79 -9.19
N LEU A 276 -19.10 -6.76 -8.82
CA LEU A 276 -19.51 -5.85 -7.75
C LEU A 276 -20.78 -5.06 -8.12
N PRO A 277 -21.73 -4.91 -7.16
CA PRO A 277 -22.87 -4.01 -7.30
C PRO A 277 -22.42 -2.54 -7.35
N PRO A 278 -23.29 -1.62 -7.81
CA PRO A 278 -23.02 -0.18 -7.74
C PRO A 278 -22.63 0.26 -6.33
N SER A 279 -21.59 1.10 -6.25
CA SER A 279 -21.04 1.55 -4.98
C SER A 279 -21.93 2.61 -4.33
N PRO A 280 -22.21 2.53 -3.01
CA PRO A 280 -22.97 3.54 -2.29
C PRO A 280 -22.22 4.87 -2.13
N ILE A 281 -20.94 4.94 -2.52
CA ILE A 281 -20.05 6.10 -2.30
C ILE A 281 -19.42 6.55 -3.62
N THR A 282 -18.71 5.65 -4.29
CA THR A 282 -17.96 5.93 -5.51
C THR A 282 -18.83 5.82 -6.76
N SER A 283 -18.57 6.66 -7.77
CA SER A 283 -19.24 6.56 -9.08
C SER A 283 -18.72 5.39 -9.94
N ARG A 284 -17.54 4.85 -9.58
CA ARG A 284 -16.86 3.75 -10.27
C ARG A 284 -16.54 2.58 -9.36
N ARG A 285 -16.29 1.41 -9.97
CA ARG A 285 -15.71 0.22 -9.30
C ARG A 285 -14.25 0.49 -8.90
N PRO A 286 -13.73 -0.18 -7.85
CA PRO A 286 -12.36 0.01 -7.41
C PRO A 286 -11.34 -0.47 -8.45
N ARG A 287 -10.20 0.22 -8.50
CA ARG A 287 -9.01 -0.22 -9.24
C ARG A 287 -8.37 -1.40 -8.52
N LEU A 288 -7.89 -2.40 -9.27
CA LEU A 288 -7.14 -3.54 -8.72
C LEU A 288 -5.64 -3.31 -8.88
N VAL A 289 -4.87 -3.40 -7.79
CA VAL A 289 -3.43 -3.15 -7.80
C VAL A 289 -2.67 -4.33 -7.19
N LEU A 290 -1.72 -4.93 -7.91
CA LEU A 290 -0.89 -6.01 -7.40
C LEU A 290 0.29 -5.46 -6.57
N LYS A 291 0.61 -6.05 -5.42
CA LYS A 291 1.78 -5.66 -4.59
C LYS A 291 2.80 -6.78 -4.53
N ILE A 292 3.95 -6.58 -5.17
CA ILE A 292 4.99 -7.62 -5.39
C ILE A 292 6.19 -7.49 -4.44
N ALA A 293 6.97 -8.56 -4.32
CA ALA A 293 8.22 -8.59 -3.56
C ALA A 293 9.41 -8.01 -4.37
N PRO A 294 10.44 -7.45 -3.72
CA PRO A 294 11.71 -7.11 -4.38
C PRO A 294 12.61 -8.34 -4.59
N ASP A 295 12.27 -9.47 -3.98
CA ASP A 295 13.04 -10.71 -3.98
C ASP A 295 12.61 -11.62 -5.13
N LEU A 296 12.67 -11.08 -6.34
CA LEU A 296 12.32 -11.74 -7.59
C LEU A 296 13.49 -11.67 -8.57
N ASN A 297 13.66 -12.70 -9.39
CA ASN A 297 14.57 -12.65 -10.53
C ASN A 297 13.90 -11.97 -11.74
N GLU A 298 14.66 -11.79 -12.81
CA GLU A 298 14.22 -11.03 -13.99
C GLU A 298 13.07 -11.72 -14.74
N SER A 299 13.18 -13.03 -14.99
CA SER A 299 12.13 -13.80 -15.67
C SER A 299 10.83 -13.85 -14.87
N GLN A 300 10.90 -13.97 -13.53
CA GLN A 300 9.72 -13.88 -12.67
C GLN A 300 9.01 -12.52 -12.80
N ILE A 301 9.75 -11.41 -12.97
CA ILE A 301 9.14 -10.10 -13.18
C ILE A 301 8.47 -10.02 -14.55
N VAL A 302 9.05 -10.64 -15.61
CA VAL A 302 8.42 -10.76 -16.93
C VAL A 302 7.14 -11.60 -16.86
N ASP A 303 7.17 -12.77 -16.21
CA ASP A 303 6.00 -13.64 -16.01
C ASP A 303 4.86 -12.91 -15.28
N ILE A 304 5.19 -12.21 -14.20
CA ILE A 304 4.21 -11.41 -13.44
C ILE A 304 3.64 -10.28 -14.32
N ALA A 305 4.47 -9.61 -15.12
CA ALA A 305 4.04 -8.56 -16.03
C ALA A 305 3.09 -9.09 -17.12
N ASP A 306 3.38 -10.25 -17.72
CA ASP A 306 2.48 -10.92 -18.67
C ASP A 306 1.09 -11.17 -18.07
N VAL A 307 1.06 -11.73 -16.86
CA VAL A 307 -0.20 -12.07 -16.18
C VAL A 307 -0.97 -10.80 -15.79
N ILE A 308 -0.29 -9.72 -15.40
CA ILE A 308 -0.88 -8.37 -15.19
C ILE A 308 -1.56 -7.87 -16.47
N ARG A 309 -0.87 -7.90 -17.63
CA ARG A 309 -1.41 -7.45 -18.92
C ARG A 309 -2.62 -8.30 -19.32
N LYS A 310 -2.51 -9.63 -19.24
CA LYS A 310 -3.57 -10.59 -19.59
C LYS A 310 -4.84 -10.44 -18.75
N ASN A 311 -4.69 -10.21 -17.44
CA ASN A 311 -5.82 -10.05 -16.51
C ASN A 311 -6.33 -8.61 -16.37
N LYS A 312 -5.75 -7.64 -17.11
CA LYS A 312 -6.15 -6.21 -17.07
C LYS A 312 -6.14 -5.62 -15.66
N ILE A 313 -5.10 -5.96 -14.88
CA ILE A 313 -4.89 -5.37 -13.55
C ILE A 313 -4.53 -3.88 -13.70
N ASP A 314 -5.23 -3.03 -12.95
CA ASP A 314 -5.16 -1.59 -13.12
C ASP A 314 -3.76 -1.01 -12.78
N GLY A 315 -3.00 -1.57 -11.82
CA GLY A 315 -1.67 -1.06 -11.47
C GLY A 315 -0.80 -2.00 -10.62
N VAL A 316 0.43 -1.58 -10.30
CA VAL A 316 1.37 -2.38 -9.49
C VAL A 316 2.08 -1.52 -8.43
N ILE A 317 2.19 -2.02 -7.20
CA ILE A 317 3.08 -1.47 -6.17
C ILE A 317 4.37 -2.31 -6.12
N VAL A 318 5.50 -1.64 -6.38
CA VAL A 318 6.84 -2.23 -6.35
C VAL A 318 7.72 -1.45 -5.36
N SER A 319 7.99 -1.94 -4.15
CA SER A 319 7.79 -3.31 -3.65
C SER A 319 7.41 -3.38 -2.16
N ASN A 320 7.11 -4.60 -1.71
CA ASN A 320 7.09 -4.97 -0.30
C ASN A 320 8.52 -5.03 0.30
N THR A 321 8.62 -5.48 1.55
CA THR A 321 9.85 -5.77 2.29
C THR A 321 10.72 -6.87 1.67
N THR A 322 12.03 -6.85 1.94
CA THR A 322 12.98 -7.88 1.47
C THR A 322 13.32 -8.92 2.55
N ILE A 323 13.54 -10.18 2.18
CA ILE A 323 14.16 -11.19 3.07
C ILE A 323 15.69 -11.13 3.05
N GLN A 324 16.30 -10.40 2.11
CA GLN A 324 17.75 -10.26 2.03
C GLN A 324 18.31 -9.47 3.21
N ARG A 325 19.61 -9.65 3.48
CA ARG A 325 20.37 -8.92 4.51
C ARG A 325 21.64 -8.35 3.87
N PRO A 326 21.64 -7.08 3.45
CA PRO A 326 22.83 -6.43 2.92
C PRO A 326 24.00 -6.49 3.91
N LYS A 327 25.20 -6.81 3.43
CA LYS A 327 26.40 -6.97 4.29
C LYS A 327 26.81 -5.70 5.05
N HIS A 328 26.28 -4.55 4.66
CA HIS A 328 26.52 -3.26 5.33
C HIS A 328 25.58 -2.99 6.52
N LEU A 329 24.62 -3.87 6.83
CA LEU A 329 23.75 -3.69 8.00
C LEU A 329 24.57 -3.67 9.30
N ILE A 330 24.40 -2.61 10.08
CA ILE A 330 25.16 -2.36 11.31
C ILE A 330 24.46 -3.05 12.49
N SER A 331 23.16 -2.79 12.66
CA SER A 331 22.42 -3.00 13.91
C SER A 331 22.43 -4.45 14.41
N ALA A 332 22.41 -4.62 15.74
CA ALA A 332 22.36 -5.94 16.38
C ALA A 332 21.12 -6.77 15.96
N HIS A 333 20.01 -6.11 15.58
CA HIS A 333 18.80 -6.79 15.13
C HIS A 333 18.83 -7.29 13.67
N LYS A 334 19.93 -7.13 12.92
CA LYS A 334 19.98 -7.51 11.49
C LYS A 334 19.72 -8.98 11.19
N GLU A 335 19.98 -9.87 12.15
CA GLU A 335 19.76 -11.32 12.02
C GLU A 335 18.31 -11.74 12.33
N GLU A 336 17.45 -10.81 12.77
CA GLU A 336 16.04 -11.09 13.07
C GLU A 336 15.27 -11.63 11.85
N VAL A 337 14.44 -12.65 12.07
CA VAL A 337 13.60 -13.25 11.03
C VAL A 337 12.46 -12.31 10.64
N GLY A 338 12.26 -12.09 9.34
CA GLY A 338 11.16 -11.31 8.78
C GLY A 338 11.57 -10.43 7.59
N GLY A 339 10.66 -9.58 7.15
CA GLY A 339 10.89 -8.60 6.09
C GLY A 339 11.61 -7.34 6.59
N LEU A 340 12.76 -7.05 5.98
CA LEU A 340 13.53 -5.81 6.12
C LEU A 340 12.89 -4.67 5.30
N SER A 341 12.94 -3.46 5.84
CA SER A 341 12.43 -2.22 5.26
C SER A 341 13.29 -1.02 5.68
N GLY A 342 13.23 0.10 4.96
CA GLY A 342 14.07 1.28 5.19
C GLY A 342 15.13 1.47 4.10
N PRO A 343 16.01 2.48 4.22
CA PRO A 343 16.96 2.85 3.17
C PRO A 343 17.78 1.68 2.57
N PRO A 344 18.22 0.65 3.32
CA PRO A 344 18.94 -0.50 2.76
C PRO A 344 18.18 -1.28 1.67
N ILE A 345 16.86 -1.13 1.55
CA ILE A 345 16.06 -1.85 0.54
C ILE A 345 15.90 -1.09 -0.79
N LYS A 346 16.25 0.21 -0.84
CA LYS A 346 16.06 1.07 -2.02
C LYS A 346 16.64 0.47 -3.32
N PRO A 347 17.88 -0.10 -3.37
CA PRO A 347 18.44 -0.61 -4.61
C PRO A 347 17.66 -1.78 -5.22
N TYR A 348 17.14 -2.67 -4.38
CA TYR A 348 16.33 -3.81 -4.82
C TYR A 348 14.96 -3.36 -5.33
N SER A 349 14.32 -2.44 -4.60
CA SER A 349 13.02 -1.87 -4.98
C SER A 349 13.11 -1.10 -6.30
N LEU A 350 14.16 -0.29 -6.51
CA LEU A 350 14.42 0.41 -7.78
C LEU A 350 14.72 -0.56 -8.92
N LYS A 351 15.52 -1.63 -8.71
CA LYS A 351 15.77 -2.63 -9.76
C LYS A 351 14.45 -3.29 -10.18
N ALA A 352 13.69 -3.81 -9.22
CA ALA A 352 12.43 -4.50 -9.50
C ALA A 352 11.41 -3.59 -10.19
N LEU A 353 11.30 -2.32 -9.76
CA LEU A 353 10.40 -1.34 -10.38
C LEU A 353 10.81 -1.03 -11.82
N LYS A 354 12.11 -0.83 -12.09
CA LYS A 354 12.59 -0.57 -13.45
C LYS A 354 12.30 -1.75 -14.39
N THR A 355 12.66 -2.97 -13.98
CA THR A 355 12.38 -4.18 -14.78
C THR A 355 10.87 -4.38 -15.01
N MET A 356 10.03 -4.06 -14.01
CA MET A 356 8.57 -4.09 -14.17
C MET A 356 8.07 -3.02 -15.15
N ARG A 357 8.66 -1.80 -15.14
CA ARG A 357 8.34 -0.73 -16.09
C ARG A 357 8.64 -1.15 -17.53
N GLU A 358 9.79 -1.78 -17.73
CA GLU A 358 10.29 -2.31 -19.02
C GLU A 358 9.43 -3.46 -19.58
N ASN A 359 8.50 -4.03 -18.80
CA ASN A 359 7.63 -5.15 -19.20
C ASN A 359 6.11 -4.84 -19.14
N LEU A 360 5.72 -3.59 -18.83
CA LEU A 360 4.33 -3.14 -18.81
C LEU A 360 4.09 -1.92 -19.72
N PRO A 361 2.91 -1.80 -20.35
CA PRO A 361 2.54 -0.62 -21.16
C PRO A 361 2.32 0.61 -20.28
N SER A 362 2.48 1.79 -20.86
CA SER A 362 2.37 3.09 -20.17
C SER A 362 1.02 3.31 -19.47
N THR A 363 -0.04 2.67 -19.97
CA THR A 363 -1.40 2.68 -19.40
C THR A 363 -1.52 2.02 -18.02
N ILE A 364 -0.55 1.21 -17.61
CA ILE A 364 -0.50 0.58 -16.27
C ILE A 364 0.53 1.34 -15.41
N PRO A 365 0.09 2.19 -14.46
CA PRO A 365 0.99 2.94 -13.59
C PRO A 365 1.67 2.06 -12.54
N LEU A 366 2.86 2.50 -12.14
CA LEU A 366 3.64 1.88 -11.06
C LEU A 366 3.66 2.79 -9.83
N ILE A 367 3.56 2.18 -8.66
CA ILE A 367 3.65 2.86 -7.37
C ILE A 367 4.93 2.39 -6.67
N GLY A 368 5.89 3.30 -6.53
CA GLY A 368 7.20 3.02 -5.96
C GLY A 368 7.16 2.91 -4.44
N ALA A 369 7.73 1.84 -3.88
CA ALA A 369 7.80 1.64 -2.44
C ALA A 369 9.11 0.95 -2.03
N GLY A 370 9.78 1.49 -1.02
CA GLY A 370 10.98 0.89 -0.42
C GLY A 370 12.16 1.85 -0.30
N GLY A 371 12.55 2.15 0.93
CA GLY A 371 13.76 2.95 1.23
C GLY A 371 13.69 4.45 0.96
N ILE A 372 12.52 4.98 0.61
CA ILE A 372 12.30 6.41 0.34
C ILE A 372 12.31 7.21 1.65
N SER A 373 13.22 8.18 1.77
CA SER A 373 13.47 8.98 2.98
C SER A 373 13.59 10.49 2.74
N SER A 374 13.75 10.88 1.47
CA SER A 374 13.92 12.24 0.98
C SER A 374 13.13 12.50 -0.31
N GLY A 375 12.93 13.78 -0.68
CA GLY A 375 12.36 14.15 -1.98
C GLY A 375 13.19 13.65 -3.17
N LYS A 376 14.52 13.61 -3.03
CA LYS A 376 15.41 13.01 -4.04
C LYS A 376 15.15 11.52 -4.26
N ASP A 377 14.91 10.76 -3.20
CA ASP A 377 14.53 9.33 -3.35
C ASP A 377 13.23 9.19 -4.15
N ALA A 378 12.24 10.06 -3.90
CA ALA A 378 10.99 10.06 -4.66
C ALA A 378 11.21 10.38 -6.15
N LEU A 379 12.09 11.34 -6.46
CA LEU A 379 12.47 11.68 -7.83
C LEU A 379 13.26 10.55 -8.54
N GLU A 380 14.12 9.82 -7.82
CA GLU A 380 14.79 8.62 -8.35
C GLU A 380 13.78 7.53 -8.75
N PHE A 381 12.72 7.34 -7.95
CA PHE A 381 11.61 6.44 -8.30
C PHE A 381 10.79 6.96 -9.50
N ALA A 382 10.49 8.25 -9.58
CA ALA A 382 9.81 8.86 -10.73
C ALA A 382 10.57 8.61 -12.04
N LYS A 383 11.89 8.86 -12.02
CA LYS A 383 12.80 8.64 -13.16
C LYS A 383 12.97 7.16 -13.54
N ALA A 384 12.58 6.23 -12.67
CA ALA A 384 12.48 4.79 -12.97
C ALA A 384 11.09 4.37 -13.50
N GLY A 385 10.14 5.30 -13.64
CA GLY A 385 8.80 5.06 -14.17
C GLY A 385 7.71 4.85 -13.11
N ALA A 386 7.93 5.26 -11.86
CA ALA A 386 6.90 5.29 -10.82
C ALA A 386 6.01 6.53 -10.97
N SER A 387 4.70 6.34 -11.15
CA SER A 387 3.71 7.43 -11.23
C SER A 387 3.45 8.09 -9.87
N MET A 388 3.64 7.37 -8.78
CA MET A 388 3.45 7.80 -7.38
C MET A 388 4.40 7.01 -6.47
N VAL A 389 4.66 7.47 -5.25
CA VAL A 389 5.49 6.74 -4.27
C VAL A 389 4.81 6.53 -2.91
N GLN A 390 5.27 5.55 -2.13
CA GLN A 390 4.78 5.24 -0.78
C GLN A 390 5.86 5.29 0.29
N LEU A 391 5.52 5.87 1.44
CA LEU A 391 6.35 5.93 2.64
C LEU A 391 5.88 4.93 3.71
N TYR A 392 6.84 4.45 4.52
CA TYR A 392 6.57 3.77 5.79
C TYR A 392 7.72 4.02 6.78
N THR A 393 8.90 3.44 6.52
CA THR A 393 9.96 3.35 7.52
C THR A 393 10.49 4.72 7.94
N SER A 394 10.69 5.62 6.98
CA SER A 394 11.02 7.04 7.21
C SER A 394 9.99 7.73 8.12
N PHE A 395 8.69 7.58 7.81
CA PHE A 395 7.60 8.10 8.65
C PHE A 395 7.59 7.51 10.08
N GLY A 396 7.93 6.23 10.23
CA GLY A 396 8.09 5.55 11.51
C GLY A 396 9.32 5.98 12.35
N TYR A 397 10.30 6.66 11.74
CA TYR A 397 11.47 7.23 12.44
C TYR A 397 11.36 8.73 12.69
N ASP A 398 10.86 9.48 11.70
CA ASP A 398 10.84 10.96 11.69
C ASP A 398 9.49 11.56 12.13
N GLY A 399 8.40 10.78 12.14
CA GLY A 399 7.10 11.20 12.66
C GLY A 399 6.27 12.08 11.71
N VAL A 400 5.28 12.78 12.27
CA VAL A 400 4.18 13.44 11.53
C VAL A 400 4.59 14.36 10.38
N GLY A 401 5.70 15.09 10.50
CA GLY A 401 6.17 16.01 9.45
C GLY A 401 6.82 15.35 8.23
N THR A 402 6.94 14.02 8.20
CA THR A 402 7.71 13.31 7.15
C THR A 402 7.12 13.49 5.75
N CYS A 403 5.79 13.44 5.59
CA CYS A 403 5.15 13.61 4.29
C CYS A 403 5.44 15.01 3.73
N ARG A 404 5.04 16.06 4.46
CA ARG A 404 5.32 17.46 4.11
C ARG A 404 6.80 17.71 3.81
N ARG A 405 7.74 17.28 4.67
CA ARG A 405 9.18 17.44 4.41
C ARG A 405 9.63 16.78 3.09
N ILE A 406 9.11 15.60 2.75
CA ILE A 406 9.46 14.92 1.49
C ILE A 406 8.80 15.59 0.28
N LYS A 407 7.58 16.14 0.42
CA LYS A 407 6.94 16.99 -0.59
C LYS A 407 7.75 18.27 -0.86
N ASP A 408 8.17 18.97 0.19
CA ASP A 408 8.94 20.21 0.07
C ASP A 408 10.31 19.95 -0.58
N GLN A 409 11.02 18.90 -0.14
CA GLN A 409 12.27 18.46 -0.77
C GLN A 409 12.09 18.01 -2.23
N LEU A 410 10.94 17.44 -2.59
CA LEU A 410 10.66 17.01 -3.95
C LEU A 410 10.36 18.22 -4.85
N ASP A 411 9.64 19.23 -4.35
CA ASP A 411 9.43 20.51 -5.04
C ASP A 411 10.77 21.21 -5.29
N GLU A 412 11.70 21.22 -4.32
CA GLU A 412 13.06 21.72 -4.50
C GLU A 412 13.84 20.98 -5.60
N GLU A 413 13.76 19.65 -5.69
CA GLU A 413 14.44 18.89 -6.74
C GLU A 413 13.77 19.10 -8.12
N LEU A 414 12.43 19.17 -8.17
CA LEU A 414 11.67 19.48 -9.39
C LEU A 414 11.97 20.88 -9.94
N VAL A 415 12.17 21.87 -9.08
CA VAL A 415 12.64 23.22 -9.46
C VAL A 415 14.06 23.17 -10.06
N LYS A 416 14.95 22.30 -9.56
CA LYS A 416 16.32 22.11 -10.13
C LYS A 416 16.29 21.41 -11.49
N GLU A 417 15.34 20.50 -11.70
CA GLU A 417 15.10 19.83 -13.00
C GLU A 417 14.37 20.74 -14.01
N GLY A 418 13.71 21.81 -13.54
CA GLY A 418 12.89 22.70 -14.34
C GLY A 418 11.55 22.10 -14.79
N LYS A 419 11.00 21.13 -14.04
CA LYS A 419 9.86 20.28 -14.46
C LYS A 419 8.80 20.11 -13.36
N THR A 420 7.60 19.69 -13.75
CA THR A 420 6.60 19.13 -12.82
C THR A 420 6.85 17.64 -12.56
N TRP A 421 6.22 17.08 -11.53
CA TRP A 421 6.21 15.64 -11.28
C TRP A 421 5.67 14.86 -12.49
N GLU A 422 4.52 15.27 -13.04
CA GLU A 422 3.91 14.62 -14.21
C GLU A 422 4.84 14.64 -15.44
N GLN A 423 5.57 15.73 -15.69
CA GLN A 423 6.55 15.78 -16.79
C GLN A 423 7.68 14.76 -16.62
N VAL A 424 8.25 14.62 -15.40
CA VAL A 424 9.30 13.63 -15.14
C VAL A 424 8.76 12.20 -15.26
N VAL A 425 7.54 11.95 -14.77
CA VAL A 425 6.88 10.64 -14.88
C VAL A 425 6.61 10.29 -16.34
N ASN A 426 6.03 11.20 -17.13
CA ASN A 426 5.69 10.94 -18.54
C ASN A 426 6.96 10.68 -19.38
N GLU A 427 8.02 11.49 -19.22
CA GLU A 427 9.31 11.23 -19.88
C GLU A 427 9.90 9.86 -19.53
N ALA A 428 9.80 9.43 -18.26
CA ALA A 428 10.27 8.12 -17.84
C ALA A 428 9.38 6.99 -18.39
N VAL A 429 8.06 7.17 -18.37
CA VAL A 429 7.07 6.19 -18.82
C VAL A 429 7.13 6.00 -20.34
N ASP A 430 7.17 7.05 -21.15
CA ASP A 430 7.22 6.96 -22.63
C ASP A 430 8.52 6.35 -23.15
N LYS A 431 9.61 6.54 -22.39
CA LYS A 431 10.94 6.00 -22.67
C LYS A 431 11.11 4.55 -22.22
N LEU A 432 10.59 4.19 -21.04
CA LEU A 432 10.86 2.90 -20.39
C LEU A 432 9.73 1.87 -20.53
N SER A 433 8.51 2.26 -20.90
CA SER A 433 7.40 1.30 -20.98
C SER A 433 7.58 0.27 -22.09
N TRP A 434 7.14 -0.95 -21.81
CA TRP A 434 6.94 -1.97 -22.84
C TRP A 434 6.02 -1.45 -23.94
N LYS A 435 6.41 -1.72 -25.19
CA LYS A 435 5.62 -1.40 -26.38
C LYS A 435 5.22 -2.73 -26.99
N GLU A 436 3.95 -2.85 -27.33
CA GLU A 436 3.43 -4.06 -27.96
C GLU A 436 4.22 -4.32 -29.26
N PRO A 437 4.77 -5.52 -29.46
CA PRO A 437 5.37 -5.87 -30.74
C PRO A 437 4.34 -5.61 -31.85
N PRO A 438 4.74 -5.07 -33.01
CA PRO A 438 3.82 -5.02 -34.14
C PRO A 438 3.31 -6.45 -34.38
N PRO A 439 2.02 -6.63 -34.75
CA PRO A 439 1.52 -7.96 -35.10
C PRO A 439 2.46 -8.57 -36.13
N PRO A 440 2.69 -9.90 -36.09
CA PRO A 440 3.53 -10.55 -37.10
C PRO A 440 3.01 -10.11 -38.46
N LYS A 441 3.90 -9.54 -39.28
CA LYS A 441 3.55 -9.27 -40.69
C LYS A 441 2.98 -10.57 -41.25
N PRO A 442 1.94 -10.53 -42.10
CA PRO A 442 1.60 -11.70 -42.88
C PRO A 442 2.87 -12.11 -43.62
N GLU A 443 3.45 -13.25 -43.25
CA GLU A 443 4.50 -13.85 -44.05
C GLU A 443 3.80 -14.23 -45.35
N ALA A 444 4.04 -13.44 -46.40
CA ALA A 444 3.46 -13.64 -47.72
C ALA A 444 3.64 -15.11 -48.09
N ALA A 445 2.52 -15.84 -48.13
CA ALA A 445 2.54 -17.26 -47.79
C ALA A 445 3.47 -18.02 -48.72
N LYS A 446 4.63 -18.42 -48.18
CA LYS A 446 5.34 -19.58 -48.74
C LYS A 446 4.35 -20.71 -48.60
N ALA A 447 3.86 -21.19 -49.73
CA ALA A 447 2.97 -22.34 -49.78
C ALA A 447 3.77 -23.58 -49.37
N ASP A 448 3.93 -23.77 -48.06
CA ASP A 448 4.51 -24.96 -47.48
C ASP A 448 3.75 -26.16 -48.03
N GLY A 449 4.52 -27.15 -48.50
CA GLY A 449 4.12 -28.03 -49.60
C GLY A 449 2.78 -28.73 -49.42
N GLY A 450 2.32 -28.96 -48.18
CA GLY A 450 1.04 -29.58 -47.88
C GLY A 450 -0.17 -28.90 -48.52
N ILE A 451 -0.34 -27.57 -48.44
CA ILE A 451 -1.53 -26.91 -49.01
C ILE A 451 -1.49 -26.93 -50.54
N GLY A 452 -0.31 -26.71 -51.13
CA GLY A 452 -0.11 -26.82 -52.58
C GLY A 452 -0.34 -28.24 -53.10
N GLN A 453 0.14 -29.25 -52.37
CA GLN A 453 -0.09 -30.66 -52.67
C GLN A 453 -1.57 -31.01 -52.60
N LEU A 454 -2.28 -30.67 -51.51
CA LEU A 454 -3.70 -30.97 -51.35
C LEU A 454 -4.56 -30.38 -52.47
N ILE A 455 -4.25 -29.16 -52.93
CA ILE A 455 -4.93 -28.55 -54.08
C ILE A 455 -4.58 -29.26 -55.40
N SER A 456 -3.34 -29.74 -55.57
CA SER A 456 -2.96 -30.52 -56.76
C SER A 456 -3.55 -31.93 -56.77
N GLU A 457 -3.57 -32.63 -55.63
CA GLU A 457 -4.13 -33.97 -55.46
C GLU A 457 -5.66 -33.94 -55.65
N ALA A 458 -6.34 -32.91 -55.14
CA ALA A 458 -7.76 -32.67 -55.40
C ALA A 458 -8.05 -32.45 -56.91
N LYS A 459 -7.17 -31.73 -57.62
CA LYS A 459 -7.33 -31.49 -59.07
C LYS A 459 -6.98 -32.70 -59.92
N GLU A 460 -6.06 -33.57 -59.50
CA GLU A 460 -5.86 -34.89 -60.13
C GLU A 460 -7.05 -35.83 -59.90
N LEU A 461 -7.63 -35.84 -58.68
CA LEU A 461 -8.85 -36.58 -58.37
C LEU A 461 -10.05 -36.12 -59.21
N GLU A 462 -10.28 -34.81 -59.34
CA GLU A 462 -11.33 -34.25 -60.18
C GLU A 462 -11.10 -34.60 -61.67
N ALA A 463 -9.86 -34.53 -62.15
CA ALA A 463 -9.47 -34.93 -63.51
C ALA A 463 -9.42 -36.46 -63.75
N LEU A 464 -9.61 -37.29 -62.72
CA LEU A 464 -9.85 -38.74 -62.82
C LEU A 464 -11.35 -39.05 -62.79
N LEU A 465 -12.13 -38.35 -61.96
CA LEU A 465 -13.59 -38.43 -61.91
C LEU A 465 -14.24 -38.04 -63.25
N ASP A 466 -13.72 -37.03 -63.95
CA ASP A 466 -14.20 -36.66 -65.29
C ASP A 466 -13.81 -37.64 -66.40
N LYS A 467 -12.87 -38.57 -66.14
CA LYS A 467 -12.52 -39.67 -67.06
C LYS A 467 -13.36 -40.93 -66.85
N LEU A 468 -14.07 -41.04 -65.73
CA LEU A 468 -15.11 -42.06 -65.54
C LEU A 468 -16.35 -41.63 -66.34
N GLY A 469 -16.86 -42.53 -67.17
CA GLY A 469 -18.01 -42.24 -68.04
C GLY A 469 -19.28 -41.93 -67.26
N ASP A 470 -20.20 -41.17 -67.85
CA ASP A 470 -21.44 -40.71 -67.21
C ASP A 470 -22.39 -41.85 -66.74
N SER A 471 -22.09 -43.11 -67.07
CA SER A 471 -22.77 -44.30 -66.54
C SER A 471 -22.40 -44.67 -65.10
N GLU A 472 -21.24 -44.25 -64.58
CA GLU A 472 -20.73 -44.72 -63.26
C GLU A 472 -20.65 -43.61 -62.19
N LYS A 473 -20.67 -42.34 -62.60
CA LYS A 473 -20.63 -41.16 -61.70
C LYS A 473 -21.63 -41.22 -60.51
N PRO A 474 -22.89 -41.72 -60.66
CA PRO A 474 -23.86 -41.76 -59.56
C PRO A 474 -23.58 -42.79 -58.45
N GLU A 475 -22.73 -43.79 -58.69
CA GLU A 475 -22.35 -44.80 -57.68
C GLU A 475 -21.01 -44.49 -57.03
N ALA A 476 -20.02 -44.03 -57.81
CA ALA A 476 -18.72 -43.58 -57.28
C ALA A 476 -18.90 -42.47 -56.21
N ALA A 477 -19.77 -41.49 -56.47
CA ALA A 477 -20.08 -40.41 -55.54
C ALA A 477 -20.94 -40.81 -54.31
N LYS A 478 -21.32 -42.10 -54.19
CA LYS A 478 -22.06 -42.65 -53.04
C LYS A 478 -21.30 -43.73 -52.27
N ALA A 479 -20.29 -44.36 -52.89
CA ALA A 479 -19.54 -45.44 -52.29
C ALA A 479 -18.54 -44.97 -51.22
N ASP A 480 -17.97 -43.76 -51.37
CA ASP A 480 -17.09 -43.15 -50.38
C ASP A 480 -17.45 -41.67 -50.15
N GLY A 481 -18.00 -41.39 -48.96
CA GLY A 481 -18.45 -40.05 -48.58
C GLY A 481 -17.32 -39.03 -48.37
N GLY A 482 -16.06 -39.48 -48.23
CA GLY A 482 -14.93 -38.58 -48.00
C GLY A 482 -14.59 -37.73 -49.23
N ILE A 483 -14.69 -38.29 -50.43
CA ILE A 483 -14.21 -37.64 -51.67
C ILE A 483 -15.02 -36.37 -51.99
N GLY A 484 -16.35 -36.43 -51.88
CA GLY A 484 -17.22 -35.28 -52.10
C GLY A 484 -17.01 -34.15 -51.08
N GLN A 485 -16.71 -34.50 -49.82
CA GLN A 485 -16.40 -33.52 -48.77
C GLN A 485 -15.05 -32.84 -49.01
N LEU A 486 -14.01 -33.60 -49.36
CA LEU A 486 -12.68 -33.06 -49.67
C LEU A 486 -12.70 -32.07 -50.86
N ILE A 487 -13.47 -32.36 -51.91
CA ILE A 487 -13.65 -31.44 -53.05
C ILE A 487 -14.39 -30.15 -52.63
N SER A 488 -15.33 -30.24 -51.67
CA SER A 488 -16.01 -29.07 -51.11
C SER A 488 -15.05 -28.19 -50.29
N GLU A 489 -14.31 -28.80 -49.35
CA GLU A 489 -13.35 -28.11 -48.48
C GLU A 489 -12.21 -27.47 -49.28
N ALA A 490 -11.72 -28.14 -50.33
CA ALA A 490 -10.72 -27.58 -51.25
C ALA A 490 -11.23 -26.32 -51.98
N LYS A 491 -12.50 -26.29 -52.39
CA LYS A 491 -13.09 -25.13 -53.09
C LYS A 491 -13.42 -23.97 -52.15
N GLU A 492 -13.74 -24.24 -50.88
CA GLU A 492 -13.81 -23.18 -49.85
C GLU A 492 -12.43 -22.60 -49.53
N LEU A 493 -11.37 -23.44 -49.49
CA LEU A 493 -9.98 -22.99 -49.33
C LEU A 493 -9.50 -22.13 -50.51
N GLU A 494 -9.77 -22.54 -51.75
CA GLU A 494 -9.41 -21.75 -52.95
C GLU A 494 -10.15 -20.40 -52.96
N ALA A 495 -11.45 -20.38 -52.62
CA ALA A 495 -12.24 -19.15 -52.48
C ALA A 495 -11.87 -18.26 -51.27
N LEU A 496 -11.16 -18.79 -50.27
CA LEU A 496 -10.57 -18.02 -49.16
C LEU A 496 -9.23 -17.39 -49.56
N LEU A 497 -8.42 -18.10 -50.34
CA LEU A 497 -7.13 -17.61 -50.85
C LEU A 497 -7.31 -16.43 -51.83
N ASP A 498 -8.28 -16.51 -52.75
CA ASP A 498 -8.62 -15.39 -53.65
C ASP A 498 -9.05 -14.13 -52.86
N LYS A 499 -9.87 -14.30 -51.81
CA LYS A 499 -10.33 -13.19 -50.94
C LYS A 499 -9.20 -12.55 -50.14
N LEU A 500 -8.17 -13.32 -49.79
CA LEU A 500 -6.96 -12.79 -49.18
C LEU A 500 -6.15 -11.98 -50.21
N GLY A 501 -6.01 -12.49 -51.43
CA GLY A 501 -5.26 -11.83 -52.51
C GLY A 501 -5.82 -10.46 -52.94
N ASP A 502 -7.14 -10.27 -52.98
CA ASP A 502 -7.73 -8.96 -53.29
C ASP A 502 -7.70 -7.96 -52.11
N SER A 503 -7.45 -8.43 -50.88
CA SER A 503 -7.39 -7.55 -49.70
C SER A 503 -6.15 -6.64 -49.65
N GLU A 504 -5.11 -6.93 -50.43
CA GLU A 504 -3.90 -6.09 -50.53
C GLU A 504 -4.04 -4.86 -51.45
N LYS A 505 -5.19 -4.69 -52.14
CA LYS A 505 -5.41 -3.60 -53.13
C LYS A 505 -6.25 -2.43 -52.60
N VAL A 506 -5.92 -1.92 -51.41
CA VAL A 506 -6.51 -0.69 -50.87
C VAL A 506 -5.40 0.31 -50.50
N GLU A 507 -5.05 1.18 -51.44
CA GLU A 507 -4.18 2.33 -51.18
C GLU A 507 -4.92 3.37 -50.32
N PRO A 508 -4.28 3.95 -49.27
CA PRO A 508 -4.83 5.08 -48.56
C PRO A 508 -4.61 6.38 -49.35
N SER A 509 -5.71 7.02 -49.79
CA SER A 509 -5.68 8.30 -50.48
C SER A 509 -5.43 9.48 -49.52
N SER A 510 -4.40 10.28 -49.83
CA SER A 510 -4.20 11.71 -49.49
C SER A 510 -4.56 12.18 -48.07
#